data_AF-A0A2R6GEX9-F1
#
_entry.id   AF-A0A2R6GEX9-F1
#
_cell.length_a   1.000
_cell.length_b   1.000
_cell.length_c   1.000
_cell.angle_alpha   90.00
_cell.angle_beta   90.00
_cell.angle_gamma   90.00
#
_symmetry.space_group_name_H-M   'P 1'
#
loop_
_entity.id
_entity.type
_entity.pdbx_description
1 polymer ?
#
loop_
_entity_poly.entity_id
_entity_poly.type
_entity_poly.pdbx_seq_one_letter_code
_entity_poly.pdbx_strand_id
1 'polypeptide(L)' 'MPERVESTDSEGVDYGWVLQTTFVLTIVVGAPVVAVLSMLVPLPTWTGRAEFAVRVGAPVWFCLGVGVYAYARSHSET' A
#
# COMPACT_ATOMS: atom_id res chain seq x y z
N MET A 1 -9.73 32.66 18.59
CA MET A 1 -10.67 31.80 17.86
C MET A 1 -9.89 30.53 17.55
N PRO A 2 -10.19 29.36 18.13
CA PRO A 2 -9.61 28.11 17.65
C PRO A 2 -10.03 27.93 16.19
N GLU A 3 -9.07 27.60 15.33
CA GLU A 3 -9.34 27.31 13.92
C GLU A 3 -10.37 26.18 13.85
N ARG A 4 -11.45 26.38 13.09
CA ARG A 4 -12.48 25.36 12.92
C ARG A 4 -11.89 24.27 12.04
N VAL A 5 -11.43 23.19 12.68
CA VAL A 5 -11.02 21.97 12.00
C VAL A 5 -12.26 21.42 11.30
N GLU A 6 -12.21 21.38 9.97
CA GLU A 6 -13.26 20.82 9.14
C GLU A 6 -13.21 19.29 9.31
N SER A 7 -14.06 18.76 10.19
CA SER A 7 -14.26 17.31 10.30
C SER A 7 -14.97 16.84 9.04
N THR A 8 -14.22 16.31 8.08
CA THR A 8 -14.78 15.45 7.05
C THR A 8 -15.37 14.23 7.76
N ASP A 9 -16.68 14.05 7.66
CA ASP A 9 -17.36 12.80 8.04
C ASP A 9 -16.85 11.72 7.10
N SER A 10 -15.74 11.10 7.52
CA SER A 10 -15.16 9.96 6.85
C SER A 10 -16.20 8.87 6.96
N GLU A 11 -16.67 8.30 5.85
CA GLU A 11 -17.76 7.32 5.72
C GLU A 11 -17.61 6.05 6.63
N GLY A 12 -17.48 6.22 7.94
CA GLY A 12 -16.98 5.26 8.93
C GLY A 12 -15.46 5.02 8.94
N VAL A 13 -14.75 5.26 7.83
CA VAL A 13 -13.38 4.74 7.62
C VAL A 13 -12.27 5.68 8.12
N ASP A 14 -11.34 5.17 8.93
CA ASP A 14 -10.09 5.88 9.28
C ASP A 14 -9.08 5.86 8.11
N TYR A 15 -9.16 6.87 7.25
CA TYR A 15 -8.25 7.04 6.12
C TYR A 15 -6.79 7.29 6.54
N GLY A 16 -6.56 7.85 7.73
CA GLY A 16 -5.21 8.06 8.27
C GLY A 16 -4.54 6.73 8.59
N TRP A 17 -5.27 5.83 9.24
CA TRP A 17 -4.84 4.46 9.50
C TRP A 17 -4.64 3.66 8.21
N VAL A 18 -5.54 3.79 7.22
CA VAL A 18 -5.39 3.13 5.91
C VAL A 18 -4.09 3.56 5.23
N LEU A 19 -3.79 4.86 5.23
CA LEU A 19 -2.56 5.38 4.64
C LEU A 19 -1.31 4.86 5.37
N GLN A 20 -1.26 4.97 6.70
CA GLN A 20 -0.12 4.51 7.49
C GLN A 20 0.11 3.00 7.35
N THR A 21 -0.96 2.22 7.45
CA THR A 21 -0.89 0.77 7.33
C THR A 21 -0.44 0.34 5.95
N THR A 22 -0.98 0.96 4.89
CA THR A 22 -0.54 0.67 3.51
C THR A 22 0.94 1.02 3.30
N PHE A 23 1.41 2.15 3.86
CA PHE A 23 2.81 2.53 3.82
C PHE A 23 3.71 1.51 4.53
N VAL A 24 3.36 1.12 5.75
CA VAL A 24 4.08 0.11 6.53
C VAL A 24 4.10 -1.23 5.78
N LEU A 25 2.96 -1.71 5.30
CA LEU A 25 2.86 -2.98 4.56
C LEU A 25 3.66 -2.95 3.25
N THR A 26 3.71 -1.82 2.56
CA THR A 26 4.54 -1.68 1.35
C THR A 26 6.03 -1.87 1.67
N ILE A 27 6.48 -1.41 2.83
CA ILE A 27 7.86 -1.59 3.28
C ILE A 27 8.10 -3.02 3.77
N VAL A 28 7.29 -3.52 4.70
CA VAL A 28 7.55 -4.81 5.37
C VAL A 28 7.14 -6.04 4.55
N VAL A 29 6.24 -5.88 3.57
CA VAL A 29 5.79 -6.96 2.69
C VAL A 29 6.15 -6.66 1.24
N GLY A 30 5.79 -5.48 0.73
CA GLY A 30 5.99 -5.13 -0.68
C GLY A 30 7.45 -5.21 -1.13
N ALA A 31 8.36 -4.53 -0.43
CA ALA A 31 9.78 -4.55 -0.77
C ALA A 31 10.41 -5.95 -0.65
N PRO A 32 10.17 -6.74 0.42
CA PRO A 32 10.61 -8.14 0.48
C PRO A 32 10.08 -9.02 -0.65
N VAL A 33 8.80 -8.88 -1.04
CA VAL A 33 8.23 -9.65 -2.15
C VAL A 33 8.95 -9.33 -3.46
N VAL A 34 9.18 -8.05 -3.77
CA VAL A 34 9.94 -7.64 -4.97
C VAL A 34 11.37 -8.19 -4.90
N ALA A 35 12.03 -8.10 -3.74
CA ALA A 35 13.40 -8.58 -3.57
C ALA A 35 13.51 -10.09 -3.78
N VAL A 36 12.64 -10.90 -3.17
CA VAL A 36 12.63 -12.36 -3.31
C VAL A 36 12.35 -12.77 -4.75
N LEU A 37 11.34 -12.17 -5.39
CA LEU A 37 11.01 -12.50 -6.78
C LEU A 37 12.14 -12.08 -7.74
N SER A 38 12.90 -11.01 -7.43
CA SER A 38 14.03 -10.60 -8.26
C SER A 38 15.16 -11.64 -8.32
N MET A 39 15.26 -12.52 -7.32
CA MET A 39 16.26 -13.61 -7.29
C MET A 39 15.92 -14.74 -8.28
N LEU A 40 14.69 -14.80 -8.78
CA LEU A 40 14.21 -15.85 -9.67
C LEU A 40 14.38 -15.51 -11.16
N VAL A 41 14.76 -14.26 -11.48
CA VAL A 41 14.82 -13.76 -12.86
C VAL A 41 16.17 -13.07 -13.11
N PRO A 42 16.88 -13.36 -14.22
CA PRO A 42 18.10 -12.65 -14.55
C PRO A 42 17.77 -11.20 -14.96
N LEU A 43 18.25 -10.24 -14.17
CA LEU A 43 18.03 -8.80 -14.37
C LEU A 43 19.37 -8.08 -14.62
N PRO A 44 20.02 -8.25 -15.79
CA PRO A 44 21.36 -7.72 -16.03
C PRO A 44 21.39 -6.19 -16.16
N THR A 45 20.33 -5.58 -16.70
CA THR A 45 20.26 -4.14 -16.97
C THR A 45 19.53 -3.38 -15.86
N TRP A 46 19.83 -2.09 -15.69
CA TRP A 46 19.10 -1.24 -14.74
C TRP A 46 17.65 -1.06 -15.16
N THR A 47 17.39 -0.83 -16.45
CA THR A 47 16.03 -0.71 -17.01
C THR A 47 15.20 -1.96 -16.73
N GLY A 48 15.77 -3.17 -16.90
CA GLY A 48 15.07 -4.41 -16.59
C GLY A 48 14.71 -4.54 -15.11
N ARG A 49 15.59 -4.10 -14.20
CA ARG A 49 15.31 -4.04 -12.76
C ARG A 49 14.15 -3.08 -12.44
N ALA A 50 14.12 -1.90 -13.07
CA ALA A 50 13.06 -0.92 -12.89
C ALA A 50 11.71 -1.43 -13.42
N GLU A 51 11.67 -1.99 -14.63
CA GLU A 51 10.46 -2.57 -15.21
C GLU A 51 9.93 -3.73 -14.36
N PHE A 52 10.82 -4.60 -13.89
CA PHE A 52 10.47 -5.69 -12.99
C PHE A 52 9.85 -5.17 -11.69
N ALA A 53 10.50 -4.20 -11.05
CA ALA A 53 10.00 -3.60 -9.81
C ALA A 53 8.62 -2.97 -9.98
N VAL A 54 8.37 -2.26 -11.09
CA VAL A 54 7.06 -1.68 -11.38
C VAL A 54 6.01 -2.76 -11.65
N ARG A 55 6.32 -3.76 -12.48
CA ARG A 55 5.38 -4.85 -12.84
C ARG A 55 4.99 -5.71 -11.65
N VAL A 56 5.92 -5.98 -10.74
CA VAL A 56 5.65 -6.75 -9.51
C VAL A 56 5.06 -5.86 -8.42
N GLY A 57 5.58 -4.65 -8.27
CA GLY A 57 5.16 -3.70 -7.25
C GLY A 57 3.73 -3.21 -7.44
N ALA A 58 3.30 -2.93 -8.67
CA ALA A 58 1.96 -2.42 -8.96
C ALA A 58 0.82 -3.35 -8.47
N PRO A 59 0.78 -4.66 -8.80
CA PRO A 59 -0.27 -5.53 -8.29
C PRO A 59 -0.18 -5.74 -6.78
N VAL A 60 1.02 -5.80 -6.20
CA VAL A 60 1.19 -5.93 -4.75
C VAL A 60 0.65 -4.69 -4.04
N TRP A 61 1.01 -3.49 -4.51
CA TRP A 61 0.53 -2.23 -3.95
C TRP A 61 -0.99 -2.10 -4.08
N PHE A 62 -1.55 -2.48 -5.22
CA PHE A 62 -2.99 -2.50 -5.42
C PHE A 62 -3.71 -3.44 -4.44
N CYS A 63 -3.22 -4.68 -4.30
CA CYS A 63 -3.78 -5.63 -3.34
C CYS A 63 -3.70 -5.15 -1.90
N LEU A 64 -2.57 -4.55 -1.51
CA LEU A 64 -2.40 -3.97 -0.17
C LEU A 64 -3.38 -2.82 0.06
N GLY A 65 -3.44 -1.84 -0.85
CA GLY A 65 -4.31 -0.67 -0.70
C GLY A 65 -5.79 -1.05 -0.66
N VAL A 66 -6.24 -1.90 -1.58
CA VAL A 66 -7.64 -2.38 -1.62
C VAL A 66 -7.94 -3.24 -0.38
N GLY A 67 -7.03 -4.14 0.00
CA GLY A 67 -7.21 -5.02 1.15
C GLY A 67 -7.29 -4.25 2.47
N VAL A 68 -6.40 -3.27 2.68
CA VAL A 68 -6.40 -2.41 3.88
C VAL A 68 -7.65 -1.55 3.93
N TYR A 69 -8.07 -0.96 2.80
CA TYR A 69 -9.30 -0.18 2.74
C TYR A 69 -10.53 -1.04 3.04
N ALA A 70 -10.65 -2.21 2.41
CA ALA A 70 -11.75 -3.13 2.64
C ALA A 70 -11.79 -3.61 4.10
N TYR A 71 -10.63 -3.86 4.71
CA TYR A 71 -10.51 -4.21 6.13
C TYR A 71 -10.95 -3.07 7.05
N ALA A 72 -10.50 -1.84 6.77
CA ALA A 72 -10.88 -0.68 7.56
C ALA A 72 -12.40 -0.44 7.48
N ARG A 73 -12.98 -0.56 6.28
CA ARG A 73 -14.41 -0.44 6.05
C ARG A 73 -15.23 -1.49 6.81
N SER A 74 -14.80 -2.75 6.81
CA SER A 74 -15.54 -3.80 7.51
C SER A 74 -15.50 -3.67 9.03
N HIS A 75 -14.43 -3.09 9.59
CA HIS A 75 -14.30 -2.87 11.04
C HIS A 75 -14.91 -1.54 11.50
N SER A 76 -15.26 -0.63 10.59
CA SER A 76 -15.98 0.59 10.92
C SER A 76 -17.50 0.42 11.02
N GLU A 77 -18.06 -0.69 10.53
CA GLU A 77 -19.51 -0.96 10.53
C GLU A 77 -20.02 -1.66 11.82
N THR A 78 -19.14 -1.95 12.79
CA THR A 78 -19.46 -2.52 14.11
C THR A 78 -19.37 -1.50 15.23
#